data_AF-A0A7C6Z1G1-F1
#
_entry.id   AF-A0A7C6Z1G1-F1
#
_cell.length_a   1.000
_cell.length_b   1.000
_cell.length_c   1.000
_cell.angle_alpha   90.00
_cell.angle_beta   90.00
_cell.angle_gamma   90.00
#
_symmetry.space_group_name_H-M   'P 1'
#
loop_
_entity.id
_entity.type
_entity.pdbx_description
1 polymer ?
#
loop_
_entity_poly.entity_id
_entity_poly.type
_entity_poly.pdbx_seq_one_letter_code
_entity_poly.pdbx_strand_id
1 'polypeptide(L)'
;MASGRTKRVQTDEDVKKRAVKLVITHLKKKVANEYMGKEHIDKWIAEMDEVLDKPEFDIVEYYEMRRKLNDVIERTLDEEMRFKIRDSWYSMGRALDKKAKRR
;
A
#
# COMPACT_ATOMS: atom_id res chain seq x y z
N MET A 1 34.19 -20.04 -10.43
CA MET A 1 33.42 -19.87 -9.17
C MET A 1 31.97 -19.60 -9.52
N ALA A 2 31.10 -20.62 -9.44
CA ALA A 2 29.68 -20.45 -9.68
C ALA A 2 29.06 -19.72 -8.48
N SER A 3 28.67 -18.46 -8.66
CA SER A 3 27.84 -17.72 -7.70
C SER A 3 26.50 -18.42 -7.58
N GLY A 4 26.40 -19.37 -6.65
CA GLY A 4 25.14 -20.01 -6.28
C GLY A 4 24.17 -18.96 -5.76
N ARG A 5 23.33 -18.42 -6.64
CA ARG A 5 22.12 -17.70 -6.24
C ARG A 5 21.20 -18.73 -5.61
N THR A 6 21.36 -18.98 -4.31
CA THR A 6 20.32 -19.57 -3.48
C THR A 6 19.08 -18.72 -3.70
N LYS A 7 18.12 -19.23 -4.49
CA LYS A 7 16.84 -18.56 -4.72
C LYS A 7 16.18 -18.47 -3.35
N ARG A 8 16.24 -17.30 -2.70
CA ARG A 8 15.47 -17.05 -1.46
C ARG A 8 14.03 -17.49 -1.71
N VAL A 9 13.55 -18.39 -0.87
CA VAL A 9 12.15 -18.80 -0.87
C VAL A 9 11.34 -17.56 -0.53
N GLN A 10 10.49 -17.13 -1.45
CA GLN A 10 9.66 -15.95 -1.25
C GLN A 10 8.53 -16.32 -0.29
N THR A 11 8.40 -15.59 0.82
CA THR A 11 7.32 -15.80 1.79
C THR A 11 6.04 -15.08 1.35
N ASP A 12 4.89 -15.42 1.98
CA ASP A 12 3.64 -14.69 1.77
C ASP A 12 3.79 -13.21 2.12
N GLU A 13 4.54 -12.92 3.20
CA GLU A 13 4.83 -11.56 3.67
C GLU A 13 5.61 -10.76 2.63
N ASP A 14 6.65 -11.36 2.03
CA ASP A 14 7.41 -10.73 0.95
C ASP A 14 6.52 -10.34 -0.23
N VAL A 15 5.59 -11.23 -0.60
CA VAL A 15 4.64 -10.99 -1.69
C VAL A 15 3.68 -9.86 -1.35
N LYS A 16 3.10 -9.88 -0.15
CA LYS A 16 2.16 -8.85 0.33
C LYS A 16 2.83 -7.50 0.40
N LYS A 17 3.98 -7.39 1.08
CA LYS A 17 4.75 -6.14 1.22
C LYS A 17 5.07 -5.53 -0.14
N ARG A 18 5.57 -6.34 -1.07
CA ARG A 18 5.88 -5.88 -2.44
C ARG A 18 4.63 -5.42 -3.20
N ALA A 19 3.53 -6.15 -3.07
CA ALA A 19 2.27 -5.80 -3.72
C ALA A 19 1.68 -4.49 -3.16
N VAL A 20 1.72 -4.31 -1.83
CA VAL A 20 1.29 -3.07 -1.19
C VAL A 20 2.17 -1.90 -1.65
N LYS A 21 3.50 -2.05 -1.64
CA LYS A 21 4.42 -0.99 -2.12
C LYS A 21 4.11 -0.54 -3.55
N LEU A 22 3.72 -1.48 -4.43
CA LEU A 22 3.27 -1.14 -5.78
C LEU A 22 1.95 -0.35 -5.79
N VAL A 23 0.98 -0.74 -4.95
CA VAL A 23 -0.28 0.02 -4.78
C VAL A 23 0.02 1.45 -4.31
N ILE A 24 0.89 1.63 -3.31
CA ILE A 24 1.25 2.97 -2.81
C ILE A 24 1.95 3.81 -3.88
N THR A 25 2.83 3.19 -4.68
CA THR A 25 3.46 3.86 -5.83
C THR A 25 2.43 4.39 -6.82
N HIS A 26 1.39 3.60 -7.12
CA HIS A 26 0.31 4.03 -8.01
C HIS A 26 -0.58 5.09 -7.37
N LEU A 27 -0.90 4.96 -6.09
CA LEU A 27 -1.68 5.95 -5.35
C LEU A 27 -0.99 7.32 -5.38
N LYS A 28 0.32 7.38 -5.06
CA LYS A 28 1.13 8.61 -5.14
C LYS A 28 1.02 9.32 -6.49
N LYS A 29 1.02 8.56 -7.60
CA LYS A 29 0.83 9.11 -8.95
C LYS A 29 -0.59 9.64 -9.18
N LYS A 30 -1.61 8.93 -8.68
CA LYS A 30 -3.02 9.33 -8.83
C LYS A 30 -3.36 10.62 -8.08
N VAL A 31 -2.69 10.87 -6.94
CA VAL A 31 -2.95 12.01 -6.05
C VAL A 31 -1.89 13.11 -6.14
N ALA A 32 -1.09 13.12 -7.21
CA ALA A 32 0.04 14.03 -7.35
C ALA A 32 -0.38 15.51 -7.52
N ASN A 33 -1.57 15.76 -8.08
CA ASN A 33 -2.08 17.11 -8.28
C ASN A 33 -2.69 17.67 -6.99
N GLU A 34 -2.75 18.99 -6.88
CA GLU A 34 -3.43 19.68 -5.78
C GLU A 34 -4.95 19.50 -5.85
N TYR A 35 -5.57 19.27 -4.69
CA TYR A 35 -7.02 19.22 -4.50
C TYR A 35 -7.37 19.50 -3.04
N MET A 36 -8.63 19.84 -2.78
CA MET A 36 -9.10 20.15 -1.43
C MET A 36 -9.00 18.93 -0.50
N GLY A 37 -8.34 19.09 0.65
CA GLY A 37 -8.14 18.01 1.62
C GLY A 37 -6.99 17.06 1.29
N LYS A 38 -6.12 17.40 0.33
CA LYS A 38 -4.95 16.61 -0.05
C LYS A 38 -4.00 16.34 1.12
N GLU A 39 -3.92 17.24 2.09
CA GLU A 39 -3.12 17.08 3.30
C GLU A 39 -3.46 15.80 4.07
N HIS A 40 -4.71 15.32 3.99
CA HIS A 40 -5.12 14.06 4.62
C HIS A 40 -4.51 12.84 3.95
N ILE A 41 -4.46 12.81 2.61
CA ILE A 41 -3.82 11.68 1.91
C ILE A 41 -2.30 11.76 2.04
N ASP A 42 -1.72 12.96 2.02
CA ASP A 42 -0.27 13.14 2.11
C ASP A 42 0.25 12.67 3.47
N LYS A 43 -0.46 13.05 4.54
CA LYS A 43 -0.17 12.55 5.89
C LYS A 43 -0.28 11.02 5.96
N TRP A 44 -1.35 10.46 5.40
CA TRP A 44 -1.52 9.00 5.39
C TRP A 44 -0.42 8.30 4.59
N ILE A 45 0.01 8.87 3.45
CA ILE A 45 1.09 8.33 2.62
C ILE A 45 2.41 8.33 3.40
N ALA A 46 2.72 9.41 4.13
CA ALA A 46 3.92 9.48 4.95
C ALA A 46 3.92 8.40 6.04
N GLU A 47 2.81 8.26 6.79
CA GLU A 47 2.64 7.19 7.79
C GLU A 47 2.78 5.79 7.15
N MET A 48 2.26 5.59 5.93
CA MET A 48 2.38 4.31 5.22
C MET A 48 3.83 4.03 4.77
N ASP A 49 4.57 5.04 4.35
CA ASP A 49 5.98 4.90 3.98
C ASP A 49 6.81 4.45 5.19
N GLU A 50 6.56 5.01 6.38
CA GLU A 50 7.19 4.56 7.64
C GLU A 50 6.92 3.07 7.92
N VAL A 51 5.67 2.61 7.72
CA VAL A 51 5.31 1.17 7.86
C VAL A 51 6.01 0.30 6.80
N LEU A 52 6.18 0.80 5.58
CA LEU A 52 6.86 0.06 4.50
C LEU A 52 8.37 -0.06 4.73
N ASP A 53 8.98 0.92 5.39
CA ASP A 53 10.42 0.98 5.62
C ASP A 53 10.89 0.14 6.81
N LYS A 54 9.96 -0.30 7.68
CA LYS A 54 10.27 -1.28 8.74
C LYS A 54 10.87 -2.56 8.13
N PRO A 55 11.87 -3.20 8.77
CA PRO A 55 12.44 -4.44 8.27
C PRO A 55 11.43 -5.60 8.31
N GLU A 56 10.61 -5.64 9.36
CA GLU A 56 9.59 -6.66 9.59
C GLU A 56 8.28 -6.33 8.87
N PHE A 57 7.45 -7.36 8.66
CA PHE A 57 6.10 -7.20 8.11
C PHE A 57 5.09 -7.59 9.19
N ASP A 58 4.44 -6.59 9.79
CA ASP A 58 3.30 -6.82 10.68
C ASP A 58 2.00 -6.61 9.92
N ILE A 59 1.27 -7.69 9.68
CA ILE A 59 -0.02 -7.62 8.96
C ILE A 59 -1.05 -6.71 9.66
N VAL A 60 -0.99 -6.59 10.99
CA VAL A 60 -1.94 -5.77 11.77
C VAL A 60 -1.76 -4.30 11.43
N GLU A 61 -0.52 -3.81 11.37
CA GLU A 61 -0.22 -2.42 10.98
C GLU A 61 -0.73 -2.10 9.57
N TYR A 62 -0.62 -3.04 8.63
CA TYR A 62 -1.10 -2.82 7.26
C TYR A 62 -2.63 -2.77 7.18
N TYR A 63 -3.33 -3.58 8.00
CA TYR A 63 -4.78 -3.47 8.12
C TYR A 63 -5.20 -2.16 8.80
N GLU A 64 -4.44 -1.67 9.77
CA GLU A 64 -4.65 -0.35 10.37
C GLU A 64 -4.50 0.78 9.34
N MET A 65 -3.43 0.75 8.54
CA MET A 65 -3.24 1.72 7.47
C MET A 65 -4.38 1.66 6.45
N ARG A 66 -4.85 0.46 6.11
CA ARG A 66 -6.02 0.31 5.24
C ARG A 66 -7.30 0.89 5.85
N ARG A 67 -7.52 0.75 7.16
CA ARG A 67 -8.65 1.41 7.86
C ARG A 67 -8.52 2.94 7.79
N LYS A 68 -7.36 3.48 8.15
CA LYS A 68 -7.10 4.93 8.07
C LYS A 68 -7.30 5.49 6.66
N LEU A 69 -6.97 4.73 5.61
CA LEU A 69 -7.19 5.14 4.22
C LEU A 69 -8.68 5.26 3.90
N ASN A 70 -9.53 4.41 4.50
CA ASN A 70 -10.97 4.54 4.38
C ASN A 70 -11.46 5.86 5.00
N ASP A 71 -10.94 6.24 6.16
CA ASP A 71 -11.28 7.51 6.79
C ASP A 71 -10.88 8.71 5.91
N VAL A 72 -9.73 8.62 5.21
CA VAL A 72 -9.32 9.64 4.22
C VAL A 72 -10.32 9.71 3.05
N ILE A 73 -10.81 8.56 2.56
CA ILE A 73 -11.82 8.51 1.50
C ILE A 73 -13.11 9.22 1.94
N GLU A 74 -13.56 8.97 3.17
CA GLU A 74 -14.78 9.57 3.72
C GLU A 74 -14.68 11.09 3.87
N ARG A 75 -13.48 11.61 4.11
CA ARG A 75 -13.20 13.06 4.24
C ARG A 75 -12.89 13.75 2.92
N THR A 76 -12.60 13.01 1.86
CA THR A 76 -12.27 13.58 0.54
C THR A 76 -13.56 14.05 -0.14
N LEU A 77 -13.77 15.36 -0.26
CA LEU A 77 -14.99 15.93 -0.88
C LEU A 77 -14.97 15.86 -2.41
N ASP A 78 -13.79 15.94 -3.02
CA ASP A 78 -13.62 15.80 -4.46
C ASP A 78 -13.97 14.37 -4.89
N GLU A 79 -14.99 14.23 -5.75
CA GLU A 79 -15.53 12.94 -6.16
C GLU A 79 -14.53 12.11 -6.98
N GLU A 80 -13.82 12.75 -7.90
CA GLU A 80 -12.83 12.08 -8.75
C GLU A 80 -11.67 11.56 -7.90
N MET A 81 -11.18 12.37 -6.97
CA MET A 81 -10.13 11.98 -6.04
C MET A 81 -10.60 10.89 -5.08
N ARG A 82 -11.81 11.02 -4.53
CA ARG A 82 -12.43 9.97 -3.70
C ARG A 82 -12.47 8.64 -4.43
N PHE A 83 -12.85 8.63 -5.71
CA PHE A 83 -12.87 7.42 -6.55
C PHE A 83 -11.46 6.84 -6.73
N LYS A 84 -10.47 7.65 -7.08
CA LYS A 84 -9.07 7.21 -7.27
C LYS A 84 -8.46 6.61 -6.01
N ILE A 85 -8.73 7.21 -4.84
CA ILE A 85 -8.26 6.72 -3.54
C ILE A 85 -8.97 5.41 -3.19
N ARG A 86 -10.30 5.35 -3.37
CA ARG A 86 -11.10 4.13 -3.13
C ARG A 86 -10.66 2.94 -3.99
N ASP A 87 -10.37 3.15 -5.26
CA ASP A 87 -9.80 2.10 -6.13
C ASP A 87 -8.46 1.56 -5.58
N SER A 88 -7.62 2.45 -5.05
CA SER A 88 -6.36 2.07 -4.42
C SER A 88 -6.57 1.32 -3.11
N TRP A 89 -7.58 1.67 -2.32
CA TRP A 89 -7.99 0.96 -1.10
C TRP A 89 -8.47 -0.48 -1.38
N TYR A 90 -9.26 -0.69 -2.44
CA TYR A 90 -9.63 -2.04 -2.89
C TYR A 90 -8.40 -2.84 -3.34
N SER A 91 -7.51 -2.20 -4.10
CA SER A 91 -6.27 -2.84 -4.55
C SER A 91 -5.33 -3.20 -3.41
N MET A 92 -5.27 -2.39 -2.35
CA MET A 92 -4.55 -2.69 -1.13
C MET A 92 -5.12 -3.91 -0.41
N GLY A 93 -6.46 -4.03 -0.31
CA GLY A 93 -7.10 -5.23 0.25
C GLY A 93 -6.68 -6.51 -0.48
N ARG A 94 -6.78 -6.51 -1.81
CA ARG A 94 -6.32 -7.64 -2.65
C ARG A 94 -4.81 -7.91 -2.52
N ALA A 95 -4.00 -6.88 -2.28
CA ALA A 95 -2.57 -7.04 -2.07
C ALA A 95 -2.27 -7.77 -0.75
N LEU A 96 -3.02 -7.50 0.32
CA LEU A 96 -2.89 -8.16 1.62
C LEU A 96 -3.36 -9.62 1.62
N ASP A 97 -4.25 -9.98 0.70
CA ASP A 97 -4.72 -11.37 0.55
C ASP A 97 -3.79 -12.26 -0.29
N LYS A 98 -2.73 -11.69 -0.89
CA LYS A 98 -1.81 -12.47 -1.74
C LYS A 98 -1.04 -13.51 -0.95
N LYS A 99 -0.75 -14.64 -1.62
CA LYS A 99 0.09 -15.72 -1.12
C LYS A 99 1.23 -16.00 -2.10
N ALA A 100 2.35 -16.48 -1.58
CA ALA A 100 3.45 -16.98 -2.38
C ALA A 100 2.97 -18.16 -3.24
N LYS A 101 3.37 -18.16 -4.51
CA LYS A 101 3.09 -19.29 -5.40
C LYS A 101 3.87 -20.49 -4.90
N ARG A 102 3.15 -21.58 -4.58
CA ARG A 102 3.79 -22.89 -4.42
C ARG A 102 4.47 -23.22 -5.75
N ARG A 103 5.78 -23.47 -5.70
CA ARG A 103 6.57 -23.90 -6.86
C ARG A 103 6.45 -25.39 -7.05
#